data_AF-A0AAJ2T9V6-F1
#
_entry.id   AF-A0AAJ2T9V6-F1
#
_cell.length_a   1.000
_cell.length_b   1.000
_cell.length_c   1.000
_cell.angle_alpha   90.00
_cell.angle_beta   90.00
_cell.angle_gamma   90.00
#
_symmetry.space_group_name_H-M   'P 1'
#
loop_
_entity.id
_entity.type
_entity.pdbx_description
1 polymer ?
#
loop_
_entity_poly.entity_id
_entity_poly.type
_entity_poly.pdbx_seq_one_letter_code
_entity_poly.pdbx_strand_id
1 'polypeptide(L)'
;MEVMELAAELGKLIKKDPRVVEMTRAEEAYEKDTKLQGAIQEYNAQSEALSAEYKKPVQDNEFIKIIENRIHDLYNEIMSNPNMLAYTKAQDAVNEFMNEVNGEITYQITGERPCAHDCSCCEGGCHH
;
A
#
# COMPACT_ATOMS: atom_id res chain seq x y z
N MET A 1 6.22 -33.13 10.49
CA MET A 1 5.51 -31.85 10.35
C MET A 1 4.90 -31.82 8.98
N GLU A 2 3.60 -31.63 8.91
CA GLU A 2 2.88 -31.45 7.66
C GLU A 2 3.15 -30.05 7.08
N VAL A 3 2.99 -29.87 5.77
CA VAL A 3 3.25 -28.58 5.10
C VAL A 3 2.45 -27.43 5.73
N MET A 4 1.21 -27.68 6.14
CA MET A 4 0.37 -26.67 6.78
C MET A 4 0.84 -26.30 8.20
N GLU A 5 1.48 -27.23 8.92
CA GLU A 5 2.07 -26.95 10.23
C GLU A 5 3.30 -26.04 10.06
N LEU A 6 4.15 -26.34 9.09
CA LEU A 6 5.32 -25.51 8.75
C LEU A 6 4.91 -24.11 8.29
N ALA A 7 3.87 -24.00 7.46
CA ALA A 7 3.34 -22.71 7.03
C ALA A 7 2.81 -21.89 8.22
N ALA A 8 2.13 -22.53 9.18
CA ALA A 8 1.66 -21.86 10.39
C ALA A 8 2.82 -21.39 11.28
N GLU A 9 3.89 -22.18 11.40
CA GLU A 9 5.10 -21.78 12.12
C GLU A 9 5.82 -20.62 11.45
N LEU A 10 5.98 -20.66 10.12
CA LEU A 10 6.53 -19.57 9.33
C LEU A 10 5.74 -18.28 9.53
N GLY A 11 4.40 -18.35 9.47
CA GLY A 11 3.54 -17.18 9.72
C GLY A 11 3.72 -16.59 11.12
N LYS A 12 3.90 -17.44 12.15
CA LYS A 12 4.20 -16.97 13.52
C LYS A 12 5.57 -16.30 13.63
N LEU A 13 6.55 -16.75 12.85
CA LEU A 13 7.88 -16.14 12.81
C LEU A 13 7.84 -14.80 12.06
N ILE A 14 7.18 -14.74 10.90
CA ILE A 14 6.95 -13.51 10.14
C ILE A 14 6.25 -12.47 11.01
N LYS A 15 5.21 -12.85 11.75
CA LYS A 15 4.51 -11.94 12.66
C LYS A 15 5.41 -11.32 13.74
N LYS A 16 6.48 -12.02 14.14
CA LYS A 16 7.46 -11.54 15.12
C LYS A 16 8.62 -10.77 14.48
N ASP A 17 8.72 -10.74 13.16
CA ASP A 17 9.77 -10.01 12.45
C ASP A 17 9.66 -8.51 12.78
N PRO A 18 10.78 -7.83 13.06
CA PRO A 18 10.78 -6.40 13.37
C PRO A 18 10.03 -5.53 12.35
N ARG A 19 10.07 -5.89 11.06
CA ARG A 19 9.35 -5.16 10.01
C ARG A 19 7.84 -5.22 10.21
N VAL A 20 7.31 -6.40 10.55
CA VAL A 20 5.87 -6.59 10.81
C VAL A 20 5.46 -5.95 12.13
N VAL A 21 6.31 -6.00 13.15
CA VAL A 21 6.06 -5.33 14.44
C VAL A 21 5.99 -3.81 14.26
N GLU A 22 6.92 -3.21 13.51
CA GLU A 22 6.89 -1.76 13.26
C GLU A 22 5.72 -1.37 12.35
N MET A 23 5.32 -2.21 11.41
CA MET A 23 4.10 -2.02 10.63
C MET A 23 2.86 -1.94 11.51
N THR A 24 2.67 -2.88 12.43
CA THR A 24 1.54 -2.83 13.38
C THR A 24 1.56 -1.56 14.22
N ARG A 25 2.74 -1.13 14.69
CA ARG A 25 2.86 0.11 15.46
C ARG A 25 2.55 1.35 14.62
N ALA A 26 3.03 1.41 13.38
CA ALA A 26 2.79 2.52 12.48
C ALA A 26 1.30 2.60 12.08
N GLU A 27 0.67 1.45 11.85
CA GLU A 27 -0.77 1.32 11.61
C GLU A 27 -1.58 1.86 12.80
N GLU A 28 -1.25 1.47 14.03
CA GLU A 28 -1.93 2.02 15.22
C GLU A 28 -1.77 3.55 15.35
N ALA A 29 -0.59 4.08 15.03
CA ALA A 29 -0.33 5.53 15.08
C ALA A 29 -1.12 6.27 14.00
N TYR A 30 -1.19 5.70 12.79
CA TYR A 30 -2.00 6.18 11.69
C TYR A 30 -3.49 6.19 12.02
N GLU A 31 -4.02 5.10 12.60
CA GLU A 31 -5.44 4.97 12.97
C GLU A 31 -5.84 5.92 14.10
N LYS A 32 -4.96 6.14 15.08
CA LYS A 32 -5.21 7.02 16.23
C LYS A 32 -5.02 8.50 15.90
N ASP A 33 -4.42 8.84 14.76
CA ASP A 33 -4.27 10.23 14.31
C ASP A 33 -5.61 10.77 13.78
N THR A 34 -6.43 11.26 14.70
CA THR A 34 -7.75 11.82 14.39
C THR A 34 -7.73 12.94 13.33
N LYS A 35 -6.65 13.71 13.23
CA LYS A 35 -6.54 14.78 12.22
C LYS A 35 -6.29 14.19 10.84
N LEU A 36 -5.35 13.26 10.75
CA LEU A 36 -5.08 12.52 9.52
C LEU A 36 -6.33 11.78 9.04
N GLN A 37 -6.99 11.04 9.93
CA GLN A 37 -8.22 10.32 9.60
C GLN A 37 -9.33 11.27 9.13
N GLY A 38 -9.45 12.44 9.76
CA GLY A 38 -10.37 13.49 9.31
C GLY A 38 -10.06 14.00 7.90
N ALA A 39 -8.79 14.29 7.60
CA ALA A 39 -8.37 14.72 6.27
C ALA A 39 -8.64 13.64 5.21
N ILE A 40 -8.40 12.37 5.53
CA ILE A 40 -8.70 11.23 4.63
C ILE A 40 -10.20 11.09 4.37
N GLN A 41 -11.02 11.20 5.43
CA GLN A 41 -12.47 11.15 5.29
C GLN A 41 -12.99 12.29 4.43
N GLU A 42 -12.47 13.51 4.64
CA GLU A 42 -12.82 14.66 3.82
C GLU A 42 -12.37 14.45 2.37
N TYR A 43 -11.15 13.99 2.13
CA TYR A 43 -10.63 13.71 0.79
C TYR A 43 -11.53 12.74 0.02
N ASN A 44 -11.97 11.66 0.68
CA ASN A 44 -12.88 10.68 0.08
C ASN A 44 -14.25 11.29 -0.26
N ALA A 45 -14.82 12.07 0.67
CA ALA A 45 -16.10 12.75 0.46
C ALA A 45 -16.03 13.78 -0.69
N GLN A 46 -14.94 14.56 -0.76
CA GLN A 46 -14.70 15.52 -1.83
C GLN A 46 -14.52 14.81 -3.19
N SER A 47 -13.77 13.70 -3.21
CA SER A 47 -13.58 12.89 -4.42
C SER A 47 -14.90 12.29 -4.91
N GLU A 48 -15.76 11.84 -4.00
CA GLU A 48 -17.11 11.37 -4.33
C GLU A 48 -17.99 12.51 -4.89
N ALA A 49 -17.97 13.67 -4.24
CA ALA A 49 -18.71 14.85 -4.68
C ALA A 49 -18.27 15.30 -6.08
N LEU A 50 -16.95 15.31 -6.35
CA LEU A 50 -16.40 15.61 -7.67
C LEU A 50 -16.85 14.58 -8.72
N SER A 51 -16.78 13.28 -8.39
CA SER A 51 -17.27 12.21 -9.27
C SER A 51 -18.77 12.34 -9.56
N ALA A 52 -19.57 12.73 -8.57
CA ALA A 52 -21.00 12.96 -8.73
C ALA A 52 -21.28 14.17 -9.62
N GLU A 53 -20.50 15.25 -9.48
CA GLU A 53 -20.62 16.46 -10.31
C GLU A 53 -20.38 16.14 -11.78
N TYR A 54 -19.31 15.41 -12.10
CA TYR A 54 -19.00 15.02 -13.48
C TYR A 54 -20.07 14.16 -14.16
N LYS A 55 -20.91 13.46 -13.38
CA LYS A 55 -22.02 12.65 -13.89
C LYS A 55 -23.28 13.46 -14.21
N LYS A 56 -23.36 14.73 -13.80
CA LYS A 56 -24.52 15.57 -14.08
C LYS A 56 -24.58 15.93 -15.57
N PRO A 57 -25.79 16.06 -16.14
CA PRO A 57 -25.96 16.49 -17.54
C PRO A 57 -25.50 17.93 -17.78
N VAL A 58 -25.54 18.77 -16.73
CA VAL A 58 -24.96 20.11 -16.71
C VAL A 58 -24.11 20.21 -15.44
N GLN A 59 -22.84 20.53 -15.62
CA GLN A 59 -21.84 20.59 -14.55
C GLN A 59 -21.70 22.02 -14.04
N ASP A 60 -21.48 22.16 -12.74
CA ASP A 60 -21.06 23.40 -12.10
C ASP A 60 -19.53 23.51 -12.11
N ASN A 61 -18.99 24.23 -13.08
CA ASN A 61 -17.55 24.41 -13.24
C ASN A 61 -16.88 25.19 -12.09
N GLU A 62 -17.62 26.08 -11.41
CA GLU A 62 -17.08 26.81 -10.27
C GLU A 62 -16.95 25.88 -9.06
N PHE A 63 -17.97 25.06 -8.82
CA PHE A 63 -17.94 24.02 -7.80
C PHE A 63 -16.84 22.98 -8.04
N ILE A 64 -16.67 22.50 -9.29
CA ILE A 64 -15.58 21.59 -9.68
C ILE A 64 -14.22 22.18 -9.29
N LYS A 65 -13.95 23.42 -9.68
CA LYS A 65 -12.66 24.08 -9.40
C LYS A 65 -12.41 24.23 -7.90
N ILE A 66 -13.43 24.53 -7.11
CA ILE A 66 -13.31 24.63 -5.65
C ILE A 66 -12.97 23.26 -5.06
N ILE A 67 -13.66 22.19 -5.48
CA ILE A 67 -13.41 20.84 -4.97
C ILE A 67 -12.02 20.36 -5.39
N GLU A 68 -11.61 20.55 -6.64
CA GLU A 68 -10.28 20.14 -7.12
C GLU A 68 -9.16 20.77 -6.30
N ASN A 69 -9.26 22.07 -6.00
CA ASN A 69 -8.29 22.74 -5.13
C ASN A 69 -8.30 22.15 -3.72
N ARG A 70 -9.48 21.88 -3.14
CA ARG A 70 -9.56 21.29 -1.80
C ARG A 70 -8.99 19.87 -1.76
N ILE A 71 -9.26 19.06 -2.77
CA ILE A 71 -8.68 17.70 -2.92
C ILE A 71 -7.15 17.79 -3.00
N HIS A 72 -6.61 18.73 -3.77
CA HIS A 72 -5.17 18.94 -3.87
C HIS A 72 -4.54 19.31 -2.51
N ASP A 73 -5.16 20.24 -1.78
CA ASP A 73 -4.68 20.64 -0.45
C ASP A 73 -4.74 19.46 0.54
N LEU A 74 -5.84 18.71 0.55
CA LEU A 74 -6.00 17.52 1.40
C LEU A 74 -4.97 16.44 1.06
N TYR A 75 -4.69 16.21 -0.23
CA TYR A 75 -3.67 15.26 -0.65
C TYR A 75 -2.29 15.64 -0.09
N ASN A 76 -1.91 16.92 -0.20
CA ASN A 76 -0.64 17.41 0.34
C ASN A 76 -0.58 17.29 1.87
N GLU A 77 -1.68 17.58 2.57
CA GLU A 77 -1.80 17.42 4.01
C GLU A 77 -1.63 15.96 4.45
N ILE A 78 -2.31 15.02 3.78
CA ILE A 78 -2.25 13.59 4.06
C ILE A 78 -0.84 13.05 3.80
N MET A 79 -0.26 13.34 2.64
CA MET A 79 1.04 12.79 2.24
C MET A 79 2.23 13.40 2.98
N SER A 80 2.07 14.59 3.55
CA SER A 80 3.08 15.21 4.43
C SER A 80 2.93 14.82 5.90
N ASN A 81 1.86 14.13 6.28
CA ASN A 81 1.65 13.70 7.66
C ASN A 81 2.70 12.64 8.07
N PRO A 82 3.41 12.81 9.20
CA PRO A 82 4.42 11.86 9.65
C PRO A 82 3.92 10.44 9.89
N ASN A 83 2.69 10.27 10.39
CA ASN A 83 2.09 8.95 10.62
C ASN A 83 1.74 8.26 9.30
N MET A 84 1.26 9.02 8.30
CA MET A 84 1.05 8.48 6.95
C MET A 84 2.37 8.00 6.32
N LEU A 85 3.41 8.83 6.37
CA LEU A 85 4.74 8.47 5.84
C LEU A 85 5.34 7.26 6.55
N ALA A 86 5.22 7.19 7.88
CA ALA A 86 5.70 6.06 8.66
C ALA A 86 4.95 4.77 8.32
N TYR A 87 3.62 4.85 8.18
CA TYR A 87 2.79 3.72 7.80
C TYR A 87 3.11 3.21 6.39
N THR A 88 3.17 4.08 5.38
CA THR A 88 3.52 3.69 4.01
C THR A 88 4.91 3.05 3.94
N LYS A 89 5.90 3.64 4.62
CA LYS A 89 7.25 3.06 4.65
C LYS A 89 7.28 1.67 5.29
N ALA A 90 6.54 1.48 6.39
CA ALA A 90 6.47 0.18 7.05
C ALA A 90 5.72 -0.84 6.17
N GLN A 91 4.71 -0.39 5.42
CA GLN A 91 3.98 -1.21 4.47
C GLN A 91 4.87 -1.71 3.33
N ASP A 92 5.65 -0.84 2.73
CA ASP A 92 6.59 -1.20 1.66
C ASP A 92 7.62 -2.21 2.17
N ALA A 93 8.18 -2.01 3.37
CA ALA A 93 9.14 -2.93 3.97
C ALA A 93 8.56 -4.34 4.25
N VAL A 94 7.29 -4.42 4.65
CA VAL A 94 6.61 -5.71 4.85
C VAL A 94 6.30 -6.35 3.49
N ASN A 95 5.88 -5.58 2.48
CA ASN A 95 5.62 -6.10 1.14
C ASN A 95 6.88 -6.68 0.49
N GLU A 96 8.00 -5.96 0.55
CA GLU A 96 9.31 -6.43 0.09
C GLU A 96 9.70 -7.73 0.79
N PHE A 97 9.60 -7.77 2.12
CA PHE A 97 9.90 -8.97 2.89
C PHE A 97 9.00 -10.16 2.51
N MET A 98 7.70 -9.95 2.36
CA MET A 98 6.78 -11.02 1.96
C MET A 98 7.05 -11.49 0.53
N ASN A 99 7.47 -10.60 -0.36
CA ASN A 99 7.90 -10.98 -1.71
C ASN A 99 9.15 -11.86 -1.67
N GLU A 100 10.13 -11.56 -0.81
CA GLU A 100 11.31 -12.42 -0.61
C GLU A 100 10.91 -13.82 -0.09
N VAL A 101 10.03 -13.88 0.92
CA VAL A 101 9.54 -15.14 1.49
C VAL A 101 8.81 -15.97 0.43
N ASN A 102 7.89 -15.36 -0.32
CA ASN A 102 7.13 -16.03 -1.37
C ASN A 102 8.05 -16.48 -2.52
N GLY A 103 9.05 -15.66 -2.86
CA GLY A 103 10.06 -15.98 -3.86
C GLY A 103 10.89 -17.21 -3.48
N GLU A 104 11.30 -17.31 -2.21
CA GLU A 104 12.03 -18.49 -1.73
C GLU A 104 11.16 -19.75 -1.74
N ILE A 105 9.89 -19.67 -1.28
CA ILE A 105 8.96 -20.81 -1.35
C ILE A 105 8.78 -21.27 -2.81
N THR A 106 8.59 -20.33 -3.73
CA THR A 106 8.42 -20.61 -5.16
C THR A 106 9.66 -21.27 -5.75
N TYR A 107 10.85 -20.78 -5.40
CA TYR A 107 12.11 -21.37 -5.82
C TYR A 107 12.27 -22.81 -5.33
N GLN A 108 11.92 -23.10 -4.08
CA GLN A 108 11.99 -24.47 -3.55
C GLN A 108 11.00 -25.43 -4.25
N ILE A 109 9.87 -24.92 -4.75
CA ILE A 109 8.88 -25.71 -5.49
C ILE A 109 9.31 -25.95 -6.95
N THR A 110 9.81 -24.92 -7.61
CA THR A 110 9.99 -24.89 -9.07
C THR A 110 11.44 -25.01 -9.53
N GLY A 111 12.41 -24.69 -8.67
CA GLY A 111 13.81 -24.50 -9.02
C GLY A 111 14.11 -23.17 -9.72
N GLU A 112 13.11 -22.33 -9.94
CA GLU A 112 13.23 -21.04 -10.63
C GLU A 112 12.92 -19.90 -9.66
N ARG A 113 13.77 -18.84 -9.65
CA ARG A 113 13.48 -17.65 -8.85
C ARG A 113 12.49 -16.79 -9.64
N PRO A 114 11.30 -16.48 -9.10
CA PRO A 114 10.38 -15.57 -9.77
C PRO A 114 11.08 -14.21 -9.92
N CYS A 115 11.13 -13.69 -11.13
CA CYS A 115 11.79 -12.43 -11.44
C CYS A 115 11.12 -11.30 -10.64
N ALA A 116 11.82 -10.79 -9.62
CA ALA A 116 11.39 -9.63 -8.87
C ALA A 116 11.70 -8.38 -9.71
N HIS A 117 10.75 -8.02 -10.58
CA HIS A 117 10.56 -6.69 -11.18
C HIS A 117 11.80 -5.86 -11.58
N ASP A 118 12.84 -6.51 -12.09
CA ASP A 118 13.89 -5.93 -12.90
C ASP A 118 14.22 -6.93 -14.01
N CYS A 119 14.05 -6.52 -15.27
CA CYS A 119 14.27 -7.34 -16.47
C CYS A 119 15.75 -7.77 -16.68
N SER A 120 16.60 -7.67 -15.67
CA SER A 120 18.00 -8.11 -15.67
C SER A 120 18.20 -9.58 -15.30
N CYS A 121 17.17 -10.27 -14.78
CA CYS A 121 17.29 -11.69 -14.38
C CYS A 121 16.94 -12.70 -15.50
N CYS A 122 16.55 -12.25 -16.69
CA CYS A 122 16.34 -13.13 -17.84
C CYS A 122 17.66 -13.41 -18.58
N GLU A 123 18.55 -14.23 -18.03
CA GLU A 123 19.70 -14.84 -18.74
C GLU A 123 19.25 -15.93 -19.75
N GLY A 124 18.14 -15.70 -20.44
CA GLY A 124 17.46 -16.71 -21.25
C GLY A 124 16.51 -16.11 -22.28
N GLY A 125 17.05 -15.29 -23.18
CA GLY A 125 16.52 -15.10 -24.55
C GLY A 125 15.13 -14.49 -24.68
N CYS A 126 15.06 -13.17 -24.77
CA CYS A 126 13.97 -12.50 -25.50
C CYS A 126 14.19 -12.68 -27.00
N HIS A 127 13.61 -13.72 -27.60
CA HIS A 127 13.36 -13.74 -29.04
C HIS A 127 12.10 -12.91 -29.34
N HIS A 128 12.20 -12.07 -30.36
CA HIS A 128 11.11 -11.26 -30.93
C HIS A 128 9.85 -12.07 -31.23
#